data_AF-A0A5S4YNR7-F1
#
_entry.id   AF-A0A5S4YNR7-F1
#
_cell.length_a   1.000
_cell.length_b   1.000
_cell.length_c   1.000
_cell.angle_alpha   90.00
_cell.angle_beta   90.00
_cell.angle_gamma   90.00
#
_symmetry.space_group_name_H-M   'P 1'
#
loop_
_entity.id
_entity.type
_entity.pdbx_description
1 polymer ?
#
loop_
_entity_poly.entity_id
_entity_poly.type
_entity_poly.pdbx_seq_one_letter_code
_entity_poly.pdbx_strand_id
1 'polypeptide(L)' 'MVDEVTVRRAADTAWSAFRATHPDVDASDNRRCLLERHLQRRGEERESDSEELASLGLAYLHRLPADEC' A
#
# COMPACT_ATOMS: atom_id res chain seq x y z
N MET A 1 -3.64 17.71 7.92
CA MET A 1 -3.07 16.46 8.47
C MET A 1 -3.79 15.36 7.74
N VAL A 2 -3.07 14.48 7.04
CA VAL A 2 -3.69 13.41 6.25
C VAL A 2 -4.46 12.52 7.20
N ASP A 3 -5.66 12.12 6.80
CA ASP A 3 -6.47 11.21 7.60
C ASP A 3 -5.76 9.85 7.66
N GLU A 4 -5.20 9.50 8.82
CA GLU A 4 -4.50 8.23 9.03
C GLU A 4 -5.43 7.04 8.74
N VAL A 5 -6.74 7.23 8.91
CA VAL A 5 -7.78 6.26 8.55
C VAL A 5 -7.84 6.05 7.03
N THR A 6 -7.72 7.12 6.24
CA THR A 6 -7.68 7.06 4.77
C THR A 6 -6.45 6.30 4.28
N VAL A 7 -5.27 6.61 4.84
CA VAL A 7 -4.02 5.90 4.50
C VAL A 7 -4.13 4.42 4.86
N ARG A 8 -4.62 4.11 6.06
CA ARG A 8 -4.76 2.72 6.52
C ARG A 8 -5.75 1.93 5.68
N ARG A 9 -6.90 2.51 5.32
CA ARG A 9 -7.88 1.87 4.42
C ARG A 9 -7.29 1.63 3.03
N ALA A 10 -6.65 2.64 2.45
CA ALA A 10 -6.00 2.51 1.14
C ALA A 10 -4.95 1.39 1.15
N ALA A 11 -4.16 1.33 2.22
CA ALA A 11 -3.13 0.33 2.39
C ALA A 11 -3.74 -1.08 2.54
N ASP A 12 -4.83 -1.24 3.28
CA ASP A 12 -5.51 -2.53 3.44
C ASP A 12 -6.11 -3.03 2.11
N THR A 13 -6.78 -2.14 1.37
CA THR A 13 -7.34 -2.44 0.05
C THR A 13 -6.25 -2.87 -0.93
N ALA A 14 -5.17 -2.09 -1.05
CA ALA A 14 -4.05 -2.40 -1.94
C ALA A 14 -3.38 -3.74 -1.56
N TRP A 15 -3.17 -3.97 -0.27
CA TRP A 15 -2.55 -5.19 0.24
C TRP A 15 -3.42 -6.43 -0.01
N SER A 16 -4.73 -6.33 0.22
CA SER A 16 -5.67 -7.42 -0.04
C SER A 16 -5.72 -7.76 -1.54
N ALA A 17 -5.77 -6.76 -2.42
CA ALA A 17 -5.76 -6.97 -3.86
C ALA A 17 -4.45 -7.62 -4.35
N PHE A 18 -3.31 -7.20 -3.80
CA PHE A 18 -2.01 -7.78 -4.13
C PHE A 18 -1.91 -9.25 -3.69
N ARG A 19 -2.30 -9.59 -2.45
CA ARG A 19 -2.29 -10.98 -1.96
C ARG A 19 -3.25 -11.90 -2.70
N ALA A 20 -4.38 -11.37 -3.20
CA ALA A 20 -5.30 -12.16 -4.02
C ALA A 20 -4.63 -12.68 -5.31
N THR A 21 -3.59 -12.01 -5.80
CA THR A 21 -2.80 -12.42 -6.97
C THR A 21 -1.46 -13.07 -6.62
N HIS A 22 -1.02 -12.95 -5.36
CA HIS A 22 0.25 -13.48 -4.85
C HIS A 22 -0.01 -14.30 -3.57
N PRO A 23 -0.52 -15.54 -3.70
CA PRO A 23 -0.90 -16.38 -2.55
C PRO A 23 0.30 -16.82 -1.70
N ASP A 24 1.52 -16.68 -2.21
CA ASP A 24 2.78 -16.99 -1.52
C ASP A 24 3.24 -15.88 -0.56
N VAL A 25 2.65 -14.68 -0.67
CA VAL A 25 3.02 -13.52 0.16
C VAL A 25 2.30 -13.58 1.50
N ASP A 26 3.09 -13.64 2.58
CA ASP A 26 2.57 -13.70 3.94
C ASP A 26 1.86 -12.39 4.35
N ALA A 27 0.92 -12.46 5.29
CA ALA A 27 0.24 -11.29 5.82
C ALA A 27 1.20 -10.29 6.51
N SER A 28 2.32 -10.79 7.08
CA SER A 28 3.34 -10.04 7.82
C SER A 28 4.57 -9.71 6.98
N ASP A 29 4.49 -9.89 5.66
CA ASP A 29 5.58 -9.57 4.75
C ASP A 29 5.98 -8.09 4.85
N ASN A 30 7.29 -7.79 4.84
CA ASN A 30 7.82 -6.44 5.03
C ASN A 30 7.33 -5.45 3.96
N ARG A 31 6.88 -5.93 2.80
CA ARG A 31 6.24 -5.10 1.77
C ARG A 31 5.00 -4.37 2.30
N ARG A 32 4.31 -4.92 3.31
CA ARG A 32 3.20 -4.25 3.99
C ARG A 32 3.64 -2.94 4.65
N CYS A 33 4.73 -2.98 5.41
CA CYS A 33 5.31 -1.82 6.08
C CYS A 33 5.81 -0.77 5.06
N LEU A 34 6.44 -1.23 3.97
CA LEU A 34 6.89 -0.35 2.89
C LEU A 34 5.72 0.35 2.19
N LEU A 35 4.63 -0.38 1.94
CA LEU A 35 3.40 0.16 1.38
C LEU A 35 2.80 1.25 2.28
N GLU A 36 2.64 1.00 3.56
CA GLU A 36 2.06 1.98 4.49
C GLU A 36 2.90 3.27 4.54
N ARG A 37 4.23 3.14 4.59
CA ARG A 37 5.16 4.27 4.55
C ARG A 37 5.14 5.03 3.22
N HIS A 38 4.92 4.33 2.10
CA HIS A 38 4.76 4.96 0.79
C HIS A 38 3.47 5.78 0.76
N LEU A 39 2.35 5.20 1.18
CA LEU A 39 1.05 5.86 1.16
C LEU A 39 0.95 7.02 2.14
N GLN A 40 1.58 6.91 3.30
CA GLN A 40 1.68 8.01 4.25
C GLN A 40 2.35 9.23 3.60
N ARG A 41 3.55 9.03 3.02
CA ARG A 41 4.26 10.10 2.30
C ARG A 41 3.42 10.67 1.15
N ARG A 42 2.77 9.81 0.36
CA ARG A 42 1.93 10.25 -0.75
C ARG A 42 0.73 11.07 -0.32
N GLY A 43 0.05 10.67 0.76
CA GLY A 43 -1.05 11.45 1.32
C GLY A 43 -0.59 12.79 1.88
N GLU A 44 0.64 12.87 2.42
CA GLU A 44 1.21 14.12 2.94
C GLU A 44 1.57 15.09 1.81
N GLU A 45 2.08 14.56 0.70
CA GLU A 45 2.45 15.33 -0.49
C GLU A 45 1.22 15.79 -1.31
N ARG A 46 0.11 15.04 -1.26
CA ARG A 46 -1.09 15.32 -2.06
C ARG A 46 -2.36 14.91 -1.31
N GLU A 47 -3.33 15.82 -1.26
CA GLU A 47 -4.69 15.47 -0.84
C GLU A 47 -5.27 14.50 -1.88
N SER A 48 -5.25 13.22 -1.52
CA SER A 48 -5.66 12.10 -2.37
C SER A 48 -6.67 11.25 -1.61
N ASP A 49 -7.76 10.88 -2.27
CA ASP A 49 -8.76 9.97 -1.74
C ASP A 49 -8.20 8.57 -1.49
N SER A 50 -8.87 7.79 -0.62
CA SER A 50 -8.44 6.44 -0.28
C SER A 50 -8.34 5.50 -1.49
N GLU A 51 -9.19 5.70 -2.51
CA GLU A 51 -9.23 4.85 -3.69
C GLU A 51 -8.05 5.12 -4.64
N GLU A 52 -7.66 6.39 -4.76
CA GLU A 52 -6.49 6.80 -5.52
C GLU A 52 -5.20 6.34 -4.83
N LEU A 53 -5.12 6.50 -3.50
CA LEU A 53 -4.02 5.97 -2.70
C LEU A 53 -3.93 4.44 -2.81
N ALA A 54 -5.04 3.71 -2.80
CA ALA A 54 -5.04 2.26 -2.95
C ALA A 54 -4.47 1.85 -4.33
N SER A 55 -4.85 2.55 -5.39
CA SER A 55 -4.34 2.32 -6.75
C SER A 55 -2.84 2.58 -6.85
N LEU A 56 -2.37 3.68 -6.25
CA LEU A 56 -0.93 4.00 -6.15
C LEU A 56 -0.17 2.93 -5.36
N GLY A 57 -0.75 2.47 -4.25
CA GLY A 57 -0.19 1.43 -3.41
C GLY A 57 -0.03 0.10 -4.13
N LEU A 58 -1.04 -0.31 -4.90
CA LEU A 58 -0.99 -1.54 -5.70
C LEU A 58 0.06 -1.43 -6.81
N ALA A 59 0.14 -0.29 -7.49
CA ALA A 59 1.16 -0.05 -8.52
C ALA A 59 2.59 -0.06 -7.93
N TYR A 60 2.76 0.44 -6.70
CA TYR A 60 4.01 0.37 -5.96
C TYR A 60 4.41 -1.08 -5.64
N LEU A 61 3.47 -1.88 -5.14
CA LEU A 61 3.71 -3.30 -4.83
C LEU A 61 4.10 -4.12 -6.06
N HIS A 62 3.45 -3.90 -7.21
CA HIS A 62 3.82 -4.59 -8.46
C HIS A 62 5.22 -4.24 -8.97
N ARG A 63 5.74 -3.07 -8.59
CA ARG A 63 7.10 -2.64 -8.96
C ARG A 63 8.15 -3.05 -7.93
N LEU A 64 7.73 -3.52 -6.76
CA LEU A 64 8.66 -3.91 -5.72
C LEU A 64 9.37 -5.20 -6.14
N PRO A 65 10.70 -5.24 -6.16
CA PRO A 65 11.43 -6.47 -6.39
C PRO A 65 11.14 -7.46 -5.27
N ALA A 66 11.14 -8.76 -5.61
CA ALA A 66 10.83 -9.80 -4.65
C ALA A 66 11.83 -9.89 -3.49
N ASP A 67 13.03 -9.35 -3.70
CA ASP A 67 14.18 -9.33 -2.79
C ASP A 67 14.10 -8.24 -1.70
N GLU A 68 13.20 -7.25 -1.82
CA GLU A 68 12.98 -6.23 -0.79
C GLU A 68 11.95 -6.68 0.29
N CYS A 69 11.83 -8.00 0.47
CA CYS A 69 11.06 -8.69 1.51
C CYS A 69 11.83 -8.84 2.83
#